data_AF-R9K2V6-F1
#
_entry.id   AF-R9K2V6-F1
#
_cell.length_a   1.000
_cell.length_b   1.000
_cell.length_c   1.000
_cell.angle_alpha   90.00
_cell.angle_beta   90.00
_cell.angle_gamma   90.00
#
_symmetry.space_group_name_H-M   'P 1'
#
loop_
_entity.id
_entity.type
_entity.pdbx_description
1 polymer ?
#
loop_
_entity_poly.entity_id
_entity_poly.type
_entity_poly.pdbx_seq_one_letter_code
_entity_poly.pdbx_strand_id
1 'polypeptide(L)'
;MAKFNEMPKNAAEIQPEKIYTELQDFFIYTHTEESRAVFYDEKDLKAGLADVRIWWVREEAGLGFALKRDWKAGKMRWYRLGTEEDWQKFKRGFAAAFRGDNS
;
A
#
# COMPACT_ATOMS: atom_id res chain seq x y z
N MET A 1 -8.80 -18.03 9.07
CA MET A 1 -8.88 -17.93 7.59
C MET A 1 -9.21 -16.52 7.06
N ALA A 2 -9.22 -15.44 7.88
CA ALA A 2 -9.88 -14.18 7.51
C ALA A 2 -8.97 -12.95 7.27
N LYS A 3 -7.63 -13.07 7.35
CA LYS A 3 -6.74 -11.87 7.26
C LYS A 3 -6.19 -11.60 5.84
N PHE A 4 -6.29 -12.57 4.93
CA PHE A 4 -5.62 -12.52 3.62
C PHE A 4 -6.55 -12.12 2.46
N ASN A 5 -7.86 -12.06 2.69
CA ASN A 5 -8.86 -11.82 1.63
C ASN A 5 -9.43 -10.40 1.65
N GLU A 6 -8.82 -9.49 2.41
CA GLU A 6 -9.29 -8.12 2.60
C GLU A 6 -8.14 -7.13 2.34
N MET A 7 -8.51 -5.96 1.83
CA MET A 7 -7.60 -4.82 1.77
C MET A 7 -7.26 -4.37 3.19
N PRO A 8 -6.02 -3.91 3.45
CA PRO A 8 -5.71 -3.29 4.73
C PRO A 8 -6.69 -2.15 5.04
N LYS A 9 -7.27 -2.14 6.25
CA LYS A 9 -8.31 -1.19 6.66
C LYS A 9 -7.88 0.28 6.61
N ASN A 10 -6.57 0.51 6.62
CA ASN A 10 -5.91 1.82 6.54
C ASN A 10 -5.50 2.20 5.11
N ALA A 11 -6.04 1.54 4.09
CA ALA A 11 -5.76 1.86 2.69
C ALA A 11 -6.49 3.13 2.24
N ALA A 12 -5.73 4.13 1.81
CA ALA A 12 -6.24 5.35 1.20
C ALA A 12 -5.95 5.34 -0.31
N GLU A 13 -6.97 5.50 -1.16
CA GLU A 13 -6.79 5.55 -2.61
C GLU A 13 -5.96 6.79 -3.00
N ILE A 14 -4.92 6.59 -3.80
CA ILE A 14 -4.09 7.65 -4.33
C ILE A 14 -4.81 8.24 -5.55
N GLN A 15 -5.07 9.54 -5.51
CA GLN A 15 -5.67 10.23 -6.64
C GLN A 15 -4.78 10.13 -7.89
N PRO A 16 -5.35 9.91 -9.10
CA PRO A 16 -4.58 9.67 -10.32
C PRO A 16 -3.45 10.67 -10.58
N GLU A 17 -3.71 11.95 -10.33
CA GLU A 17 -2.77 13.05 -10.52
C GLU A 17 -1.60 13.07 -9.52
N LYS A 18 -1.72 12.34 -8.40
CA LYS A 18 -0.68 12.24 -7.36
C LYS A 18 0.11 10.94 -7.42
N ILE A 19 -0.29 9.99 -8.28
CA ILE A 19 0.33 8.66 -8.36
C ILE A 19 1.85 8.77 -8.53
N TYR A 20 2.32 9.57 -9.48
CA TYR A 20 3.76 9.65 -9.75
C TYR A 20 4.54 10.15 -8.53
N THR A 21 4.06 11.21 -7.88
CA THR A 21 4.71 11.80 -6.70
C THR A 21 4.72 10.84 -5.50
N GLU A 22 3.59 10.17 -5.22
CA GLU A 22 3.50 9.21 -4.11
C GLU A 22 4.33 7.94 -4.39
N LEU A 23 4.44 7.52 -5.67
CA LEU A 23 5.24 6.35 -6.03
C LEU A 23 6.75 6.62 -6.07
N GLN A 24 7.20 7.87 -6.03
CA GLN A 24 8.63 8.14 -5.81
C GLN A 24 9.06 7.63 -4.43
N ASP A 25 8.27 7.90 -3.39
CA ASP A 25 8.49 7.36 -2.06
C ASP A 25 8.43 5.82 -2.06
N PHE A 26 7.53 5.22 -2.85
CA PHE A 26 7.47 3.77 -3.02
C PHE A 26 8.80 3.16 -3.46
N PHE A 27 9.44 3.67 -4.52
CA PHE A 27 10.68 3.10 -5.05
C PHE A 27 11.88 3.28 -4.11
N ILE A 28 11.83 4.29 -3.25
CA ILE A 28 12.90 4.57 -2.29
C ILE A 28 12.84 3.62 -1.08
N TYR A 29 11.63 3.23 -0.67
CA TYR A 29 11.42 2.61 0.65
C TYR A 29 10.94 1.16 0.66
N THR A 30 10.48 0.58 -0.45
CA THR A 30 9.88 -0.76 -0.41
C THR A 30 10.91 -1.89 -0.37
N HIS A 31 10.71 -2.85 0.53
CA HIS A 31 11.66 -3.94 0.80
C HIS A 31 11.04 -5.33 0.60
N THR A 32 9.71 -5.47 0.67
CA THR A 32 9.00 -6.75 0.58
C THR A 32 7.71 -6.64 -0.23
N GLU A 33 7.42 -7.61 -1.09
CA GLU A 33 6.16 -7.72 -1.87
C GLU A 33 5.30 -8.88 -1.36
N GLU A 34 3.98 -8.66 -1.30
CA GLU A 34 2.94 -9.63 -0.98
C GLU A 34 1.84 -9.58 -2.06
N SER A 35 1.28 -10.73 -2.44
CA SER A 35 0.14 -10.82 -3.35
C SER A 35 -1.06 -11.43 -2.65
N ARG A 36 -2.24 -10.81 -2.83
CA ARG A 36 -3.52 -11.23 -2.26
C ARG A 36 -4.60 -11.26 -3.34
N ALA A 37 -5.57 -12.16 -3.17
CA ALA A 37 -6.84 -12.11 -3.89
C ALA A 37 -7.91 -11.65 -2.89
N VAL A 38 -8.58 -10.54 -3.17
CA VAL A 38 -9.62 -9.96 -2.29
C VAL A 38 -10.96 -9.94 -3.00
N PHE A 39 -12.05 -10.03 -2.25
CA PHE A 39 -13.38 -9.81 -2.83
C PHE A 39 -13.55 -8.32 -3.17
N TYR A 40 -14.14 -8.03 -4.33
CA TYR A 40 -14.32 -6.66 -4.78
C TYR A 40 -15.22 -5.85 -3.84
N ASP A 41 -16.30 -6.48 -3.40
CA ASP A 41 -17.21 -6.03 -2.36
C ASP A 41 -17.40 -7.18 -1.37
N GLU A 42 -17.03 -6.97 -0.10
CA GLU A 42 -17.22 -7.96 0.97
C GLU A 42 -18.71 -8.33 1.17
N LYS A 43 -19.63 -7.49 0.66
CA LYS A 43 -21.09 -7.67 0.73
C LYS A 43 -21.69 -8.23 -0.57
N ASP A 44 -20.95 -8.28 -1.67
CA ASP A 44 -21.39 -8.88 -2.94
C ASP A 44 -20.35 -9.84 -3.52
N LEU A 45 -20.50 -11.12 -3.19
CA LEU A 45 -19.66 -12.22 -3.69
C LEU A 45 -19.73 -12.38 -5.22
N LYS A 46 -20.77 -11.87 -5.89
CA LYS A 46 -20.88 -11.91 -7.37
C LYS A 46 -20.04 -10.83 -8.04
N ALA A 47 -19.61 -9.80 -7.29
CA ALA A 47 -18.74 -8.75 -7.80
C ALA A 47 -17.39 -9.32 -8.29
N GLY A 48 -16.97 -10.48 -7.77
CA GLY A 48 -15.77 -11.20 -8.21
C GLY A 48 -14.54 -10.89 -7.37
N LEU A 49 -13.40 -11.46 -7.79
CA LEU A 49 -12.10 -11.28 -7.13
C LEU A 49 -11.32 -10.15 -7.80
N ALA A 50 -10.62 -9.36 -6.98
CA ALA A 50 -9.63 -8.41 -7.41
C ALA A 50 -8.25 -8.87 -6.92
N ASP A 51 -7.24 -8.76 -7.78
CA ASP A 51 -5.87 -9.03 -7.40
C ASP A 51 -5.30 -7.79 -6.72
N VAL A 52 -4.76 -7.95 -5.53
CA VAL A 52 -4.09 -6.90 -4.79
C VAL A 52 -2.63 -7.28 -4.64
N ARG A 53 -1.74 -6.44 -5.13
CA ARG A 53 -0.32 -6.49 -4.77
C ARG A 53 -0.06 -5.47 -3.70
N ILE A 54 0.67 -5.85 -2.67
CA ILE A 54 1.06 -4.99 -1.58
C ILE A 54 2.58 -4.97 -1.52
N TRP A 55 3.15 -3.79 -1.37
CA TRP A 55 4.57 -3.62 -1.10
C TRP A 55 4.72 -2.95 0.25
N TRP A 56 5.29 -3.70 1.18
CA TRP A 56 5.48 -3.24 2.55
C TRP A 56 6.77 -2.42 2.65
N VAL A 57 6.62 -1.25 3.27
CA VAL A 57 7.74 -0.44 3.77
C VAL A 57 8.04 -0.83 5.22
N ARG A 58 6.99 -1.05 6.02
CA ARG A 58 7.08 -1.61 7.38
C ARG A 58 5.81 -2.38 7.70
N GLU A 59 5.86 -3.70 7.51
CA GLU A 59 4.70 -4.59 7.65
C GLU A 59 4.07 -4.54 9.04
N GLU A 60 4.88 -4.53 10.10
CA GLU A 60 4.40 -4.46 11.49
C GLU A 60 3.59 -3.19 11.79
N ALA A 61 3.88 -2.11 11.07
CA ALA A 61 3.17 -0.83 11.17
C ALA A 61 2.05 -0.69 10.13
N GLY A 62 1.85 -1.70 9.27
CA GLY A 62 0.91 -1.64 8.17
C GLY A 62 1.22 -0.52 7.16
N LEU A 63 2.51 -0.14 7.04
CA LEU A 63 2.98 0.91 6.14
C LEU A 63 3.43 0.33 4.81
N GLY A 64 2.92 0.88 3.72
CA GLY A 64 3.26 0.41 2.39
C GLY A 64 2.37 0.98 1.31
N PHE A 65 2.35 0.32 0.17
CA PHE A 65 1.52 0.67 -0.96
C PHE A 65 0.81 -0.57 -1.47
N ALA A 66 -0.37 -0.39 -2.06
CA ALA A 66 -1.09 -1.48 -2.69
C ALA A 66 -1.59 -1.10 -4.07
N LEU A 67 -1.58 -2.06 -4.99
CA LEU A 67 -2.16 -1.97 -6.31
C LEU A 67 -3.30 -2.98 -6.40
N LYS A 68 -4.53 -2.49 -6.50
CA LYS A 68 -5.71 -3.31 -6.79
C LYS A 68 -5.94 -3.32 -8.30
N ARG A 69 -5.95 -4.51 -8.89
CA ARG A 69 -6.30 -4.76 -10.29
C ARG A 69 -7.69 -5.35 -10.36
N ASP A 70 -8.58 -4.62 -11.01
CA ASP A 70 -9.91 -5.09 -11.35
C ASP A 70 -9.91 -5.56 -12.81
N TRP A 71 -9.91 -6.89 -12.98
CA TRP A 71 -9.93 -7.52 -14.30
C TRP A 71 -11.27 -7.35 -15.02
N LYS A 72 -12.39 -7.21 -14.30
CA LYS A 72 -13.72 -7.03 -14.91
C LYS A 72 -13.92 -5.62 -15.42
N ALA A 73 -13.48 -4.61 -14.65
CA ALA A 73 -13.61 -3.20 -15.03
C ALA A 73 -12.44 -2.69 -15.86
N GLY A 74 -11.35 -3.46 -16.02
CA GLY A 74 -10.13 -3.01 -16.69
C GLY A 74 -9.46 -1.84 -15.96
N LYS A 75 -9.63 -1.75 -14.63
CA LYS A 75 -9.15 -0.61 -13.83
C LYS A 75 -8.02 -1.04 -12.91
N MET A 76 -7.04 -0.16 -12.77
CA MET A 76 -5.95 -0.28 -11.80
C MET A 76 -6.02 0.89 -10.83
N ARG A 77 -5.91 0.63 -9.54
CA ARG A 77 -5.97 1.65 -8.49
C ARG A 77 -4.84 1.46 -7.49
N TRP A 78 -4.16 2.56 -7.21
CA TRP A 78 -3.09 2.62 -6.22
C TRP A 78 -3.62 3.10 -4.89
N TYR A 79 -3.08 2.53 -3.82
CA TYR A 79 -3.42 2.85 -2.45
C TYR A 79 -2.15 3.07 -1.64
N ARG A 80 -2.16 4.05 -0.75
CA ARG A 80 -1.17 4.21 0.31
C ARG A 80 -1.72 3.56 1.57
N LEU A 81 -0.88 2.77 2.23
CA LEU A 81 -1.21 2.07 3.46
C LEU A 81 -0.49 2.75 4.64
N GLY A 82 -1.18 2.87 5.76
CA GLY A 82 -0.66 3.53 6.97
C GLY A 82 -1.24 4.91 7.18
N THR A 83 -1.26 5.37 8.43
CA THR A 83 -1.73 6.72 8.76
C THR A 83 -0.68 7.76 8.36
N GLU A 84 -1.11 9.02 8.19
CA GLU A 84 -0.16 10.11 7.92
C GLU A 84 0.87 10.25 9.05
N GLU A 85 0.46 10.04 10.31
CA GLU A 85 1.37 10.05 11.46
C GLU A 85 2.45 8.97 11.37
N ASP A 86 2.09 7.75 10.95
CA ASP A 86 3.03 6.64 10.81
C ASP A 86 4.04 6.93 9.68
N TRP A 87 3.59 7.52 8.58
CA TRP A 87 4.44 7.96 7.49
C TRP A 87 5.40 9.08 7.91
N GLN A 88 4.92 10.07 8.66
CA GLN A 88 5.77 11.14 9.19
C GLN A 88 6.83 10.59 10.15
N LYS A 89 6.46 9.66 11.04
CA LYS A 89 7.41 8.99 11.94
C LYS A 89 8.46 8.19 11.15
N PHE A 90 8.03 7.44 10.14
CA PHE A 90 8.94 6.70 9.26
C PHE A 90 9.93 7.61 8.54
N LYS A 91 9.45 8.68 7.87
CA LYS A 91 10.31 9.63 7.15
C LYS A 91 11.32 10.32 8.07
N ARG A 92 10.90 10.70 9.28
CA ARG A 92 11.81 11.28 10.30
C ARG A 92 12.86 10.28 10.77
N GLY A 93 12.47 9.04 11.06
CA GLY A 93 13.39 7.99 11.47
C GLY A 93 14.41 7.66 10.38
N PHE A 94 13.96 7.55 9.13
CA PHE A 94 14.82 7.36 7.96
C PHE A 94 15.81 8.52 7.82
N ALA A 95 15.34 9.77 7.86
CA ALA A 95 16.21 10.95 7.78
C ALA A 95 17.25 11.01 8.93
N ALA A 96 16.91 10.53 10.12
CA ALA A 96 17.85 10.46 11.25
C ALA A 96 18.94 9.40 11.03
N ALA A 97 18.59 8.22 10.50
CA ALA A 97 19.55 7.17 10.18
C ALA A 97 20.57 7.64 9.11
N PHE A 98 20.10 8.30 8.06
CA PHE A 98 20.98 8.83 7.00
C PHE A 98 21.83 10.03 7.42
N ARG A 99 21.44 10.78 8.47
CA ARG A 99 22.31 11.82 9.04
C ARG A 99 23.44 11.24 9.89
N GLY A 100 23.25 10.07 10.50
CA GLY A 100 24.26 9.41 11.33
C GLY A 100 25.41 8.79 10.53
N ASP A 101 25.19 8.45 9.25
CA ASP A 101 26.23 7.90 8.35
C ASP A 101 27.18 8.97 7.77
N ASN A 102 26.97 10.25 8.10
CA ASN A 102 27.83 11.37 7.66
C ASN A 102 28.69 11.94 8.80
N SER A 103 28.93 11.17 9.87
CA SER A 103 29.78 11.54 11.01
C SER A 103 30.94 10.57 11.23
#